data_AF-A0A3Q2DHF8-F1
#
_entry.id   AF-A0A3Q2DHF8-F1
#
_cell.length_a   1.000
_cell.length_b   1.000
_cell.length_c   1.000
_cell.angle_alpha   90.00
_cell.angle_beta   90.00
_cell.angle_gamma   90.00
#
_symmetry.space_group_name_H-M   'P 1'
#
loop_
_entity.id
_entity.type
_entity.pdbx_description
1 polymer ?
#
loop_
_entity_poly.entity_id
_entity_poly.type
_entity_poly.pdbx_seq_one_letter_code
_entity_poly.pdbx_strand_id
1 'polypeptide(L)'
;MVQISNQRWGEVPGLGSVDMWVLQSPGLRVEVLTLGAIIRSLSCRGKHGQMEDVVLGYDNLEGYVSDKRYLGAVVGRVANRIAKGRFVVEGKEYQLDTNNGPNALHGGLRGFSQVPQEVLLFLSTYDGELQEIGKEGKQSFWGETLTADYRARSTRTTPINLTNHSYFNLAGQVRRSELRGNAGSLFPPGSLLFFALMSLRCRTNLPPLPHRLGRI
;
A
#
# COMPACT_ATOMS: atom_id res chain seq x y z
N MET A 1 22.99 4.28 6.50
CA MET A 1 22.30 5.57 6.31
C MET A 1 21.11 5.38 5.36
N VAL A 2 19.96 5.94 5.72
CA VAL A 2 18.79 6.00 4.84
C VAL A 2 18.98 7.11 3.82
N GLN A 3 18.67 6.85 2.56
CA GLN A 3 18.63 7.83 1.49
C GLN A 3 17.20 8.03 1.03
N ILE A 4 16.80 9.28 0.87
CA ILE A 4 15.50 9.67 0.34
C ILE A 4 15.75 10.53 -0.90
N SER A 5 15.06 10.21 -1.99
CA SER A 5 15.07 11.01 -3.21
C SER A 5 13.70 10.98 -3.86
N ASN A 6 13.44 11.92 -4.76
CA ASN A 6 12.27 11.89 -5.61
C ASN A 6 12.62 12.34 -7.04
N GLN A 7 11.74 11.99 -7.96
CA GLN A 7 11.76 12.50 -9.33
C GLN A 7 10.34 12.51 -9.89
N ARG A 8 10.09 13.38 -10.87
CA ARG A 8 8.85 13.32 -11.65
C ARG A 8 8.80 11.98 -12.38
N TRP A 9 7.68 11.28 -12.23
CA TRP A 9 7.44 9.99 -12.88
C TRP A 9 6.60 10.13 -14.14
N GLY A 10 5.59 10.99 -14.10
CA GLY A 10 4.73 11.24 -15.25
C GLY A 10 3.62 12.24 -14.95
N GLU A 11 2.57 12.18 -15.76
CA GLU A 11 1.38 13.00 -15.61
C GLU A 11 0.15 12.18 -15.98
N VAL A 12 -0.91 12.31 -15.20
CA VAL A 12 -2.19 11.69 -15.52
C VAL A 12 -3.15 12.79 -15.97
N PRO A 13 -3.71 12.69 -17.19
CA PRO A 13 -4.66 13.69 -17.68
C PRO A 13 -5.81 13.93 -16.69
N GLY A 14 -5.99 15.19 -16.30
CA GLY A 14 -7.03 15.60 -15.34
C GLY A 14 -6.70 15.39 -13.85
N LEU A 15 -5.58 14.73 -13.52
CA LEU A 15 -5.11 14.57 -12.12
C LEU A 15 -3.79 15.29 -11.84
N GLY A 16 -2.98 15.57 -12.87
CA GLY A 16 -1.73 16.32 -12.76
C GLY A 16 -0.50 15.44 -12.63
N SER A 17 0.59 16.03 -12.13
CA SER A 17 1.90 15.37 -12.04
C SER A 17 1.93 14.26 -11.00
N VAL A 18 2.60 13.16 -11.36
CA VAL A 18 2.89 12.06 -10.45
C VAL A 18 4.39 11.99 -10.25
N ASP A 19 4.81 11.98 -8.99
CA ASP A 19 6.21 11.83 -8.59
C ASP A 19 6.45 10.44 -8.03
N MET A 20 7.67 9.97 -8.17
CA MET A 20 8.16 8.75 -7.53
C MET A 20 9.16 9.12 -6.44
N TRP A 21 8.85 8.71 -5.23
CA TRP A 21 9.73 8.78 -4.06
C TRP A 21 10.47 7.47 -3.89
N VAL A 22 11.76 7.54 -3.58
CA VAL A 22 12.61 6.39 -3.29
C VAL A 22 13.13 6.52 -1.87
N LEU A 23 12.82 5.52 -1.04
CA LEU A 23 13.39 5.37 0.29
C LEU A 23 14.32 4.16 0.27
N GLN A 24 15.58 4.36 0.59
CA GLN A 24 16.60 3.33 0.47
C GLN A 24 17.44 3.21 1.74
N SER A 25 17.65 1.97 2.16
CA SER A 25 18.56 1.56 3.21
C SER A 25 19.52 0.48 2.69
N PRO A 26 20.50 0.03 3.50
CA PRO A 26 21.38 -1.07 3.09
C PRO A 26 20.65 -2.36 2.66
N GLY A 27 19.50 -2.70 3.25
CA GLY A 27 18.77 -3.94 2.96
C GLY A 27 17.30 -3.78 2.53
N LEU A 28 16.79 -2.55 2.44
CA LEU A 28 15.46 -2.26 1.89
C LEU A 28 15.52 -1.11 0.87
N ARG A 29 14.77 -1.23 -0.22
CA ARG A 29 14.54 -0.13 -1.15
C ARG A 29 13.06 -0.11 -1.54
N VAL A 30 12.41 1.03 -1.30
CA VAL A 30 10.99 1.23 -1.56
C VAL A 30 10.83 2.34 -2.57
N GLU A 31 9.98 2.12 -3.56
CA GLU A 31 9.56 3.15 -4.48
C GLU A 31 8.06 3.39 -4.32
N VAL A 32 7.66 4.64 -4.12
CA VAL A 32 6.26 5.02 -3.91
C VAL A 32 5.86 6.14 -4.86
N LEU A 33 4.74 5.96 -5.54
CA LEU A 33 4.14 6.99 -6.39
C LEU A 33 3.21 7.88 -5.55
N THR A 34 3.17 9.17 -5.87
CA THR A 34 2.17 10.09 -5.29
C THR A 34 0.74 9.76 -5.72
N LEU A 35 0.58 9.12 -6.90
CA LEU A 35 -0.69 8.53 -7.32
C LEU A 35 -1.07 7.42 -6.34
N GLY A 36 -2.20 7.58 -5.64
CA GLY A 36 -2.76 6.58 -4.75
C GLY A 36 -1.83 6.09 -3.63
N ALA A 37 -0.75 6.82 -3.32
CA ALA A 37 0.32 6.36 -2.45
C ALA A 37 0.82 4.94 -2.79
N ILE A 38 0.95 4.65 -4.09
CA ILE A 38 1.22 3.31 -4.60
C ILE A 38 2.65 2.88 -4.29
N ILE A 39 2.83 1.78 -3.57
CA ILE A 39 4.12 1.08 -3.48
C ILE A 39 4.34 0.37 -4.82
N ARG A 40 5.16 0.94 -5.71
CA ARG A 40 5.45 0.35 -7.03
C ARG A 40 6.53 -0.72 -6.96
N SER A 41 7.40 -0.63 -5.96
CA SER A 41 8.54 -1.53 -5.75
C SER A 41 8.85 -1.62 -4.27
N LEU A 42 9.17 -2.82 -3.82
CA LEU A 42 9.70 -3.08 -2.50
C LEU A 42 10.76 -4.16 -2.66
N SER A 43 12.02 -3.75 -2.70
CA SER A 43 13.13 -4.67 -2.75
C SER A 43 13.69 -4.90 -1.34
N CYS A 44 13.83 -6.17 -0.91
CA CYS A 44 14.58 -6.54 0.30
C CYS A 44 15.69 -7.54 -0.02
N ARG A 45 16.74 -7.58 0.82
CA ARG A 45 17.77 -8.61 0.71
C ARG A 45 17.23 -9.97 1.14
N GLY A 46 17.38 -10.95 0.26
CA GLY A 46 17.22 -12.35 0.65
C GLY A 46 18.45 -12.89 1.40
N LYS A 47 18.39 -14.16 1.82
CA LYS A 47 19.53 -14.86 2.47
C LYS A 47 20.85 -14.80 1.70
N HIS A 48 20.78 -14.71 0.38
CA HIS A 48 21.95 -14.65 -0.50
C HIS A 48 22.48 -13.23 -0.70
N GLY A 49 21.96 -12.25 0.07
CA GLY A 49 22.38 -10.86 0.01
C GLY A 49 21.88 -10.09 -1.21
N GLN A 50 21.19 -10.75 -2.16
CA GLN A 50 20.65 -10.10 -3.35
C GLN A 50 19.34 -9.36 -3.04
N MET A 51 19.19 -8.16 -3.60
CA MET A 51 17.97 -7.38 -3.54
C MET A 51 16.99 -7.87 -4.61
N GLU A 52 15.81 -8.29 -4.18
CA GLU A 52 14.73 -8.74 -5.07
C GLU A 52 13.44 -7.96 -4.77
N ASP A 53 12.75 -7.52 -5.83
CA ASP A 53 11.45 -6.87 -5.70
C ASP A 53 10.40 -7.92 -5.31
N VAL A 54 9.78 -7.70 -4.15
CA VAL A 54 8.84 -8.65 -3.54
C VAL A 54 7.40 -8.19 -3.65
N VAL A 55 7.09 -7.14 -4.42
CA VAL A 55 5.71 -6.73 -4.71
C VAL A 55 5.37 -6.81 -6.19
N LEU A 56 4.09 -7.05 -6.48
CA LEU A 56 3.56 -6.93 -7.83
C LEU A 56 3.31 -5.46 -8.18
N GLY A 57 3.56 -5.11 -9.44
CA GLY A 57 3.37 -3.78 -9.96
C GLY A 57 3.56 -3.74 -11.47
N TYR A 58 3.50 -2.53 -12.02
CA TYR A 58 3.71 -2.25 -13.44
C TYR A 58 5.00 -1.47 -13.65
N ASP A 59 5.54 -1.53 -14.87
CA ASP A 59 6.71 -0.75 -15.26
C ASP A 59 6.37 0.72 -15.56
N ASN A 60 5.15 0.99 -16.03
CA ASN A 60 4.71 2.32 -16.50
C ASN A 60 3.49 2.87 -15.73
N LEU A 61 3.22 4.16 -15.90
CA LEU A 61 2.15 4.87 -15.20
C LEU A 61 0.77 4.44 -15.71
N GLU A 62 0.64 4.18 -17.01
CA GLU A 62 -0.59 3.77 -17.68
C GLU A 62 -1.14 2.45 -17.11
N GLY A 63 -0.25 1.52 -16.75
CA GLY A 63 -0.61 0.28 -16.06
C GLY A 63 -1.30 0.55 -14.73
N TYR A 64 -0.82 1.52 -13.94
CA TYR A 64 -1.45 1.91 -12.68
C TYR A 64 -2.77 2.68 -12.87
N VAL A 65 -2.85 3.55 -13.88
CA VAL A 65 -4.08 4.31 -14.19
C VAL A 65 -5.20 3.39 -14.68
N SER A 66 -4.86 2.34 -15.43
CA SER A 66 -5.83 1.36 -15.94
C SER A 66 -6.10 0.21 -14.96
N ASP A 67 -5.42 0.16 -13.82
CA ASP A 67 -5.48 -0.96 -12.90
C ASP A 67 -6.82 -1.06 -12.15
N LYS A 68 -7.41 -2.24 -12.22
CA LYS A 68 -8.64 -2.59 -11.47
C LYS A 68 -8.35 -3.47 -10.24
N ARG A 69 -7.07 -3.80 -9.99
CA ARG A 69 -6.61 -4.71 -8.93
C ARG A 69 -6.03 -3.98 -7.71
N TYR A 70 -5.87 -2.66 -7.81
CA TYR A 70 -5.33 -1.79 -6.76
C TYR A 70 -3.88 -2.11 -6.37
N LEU A 71 -3.05 -2.61 -7.29
CA LEU A 71 -1.69 -3.07 -6.99
C LEU A 71 -0.87 -2.00 -6.26
N GLY A 72 -0.54 -2.26 -5.00
CA GLY A 72 0.30 -1.40 -4.18
C GLY A 72 -0.37 -0.12 -3.69
N ALA A 73 -1.60 0.17 -4.09
CA ALA A 73 -2.29 1.42 -3.78
C ALA A 73 -2.83 1.46 -2.34
N VAL A 74 -2.91 2.64 -1.76
CA VAL A 74 -3.75 2.90 -0.60
C VAL A 74 -5.21 2.96 -1.05
N VAL A 75 -6.05 2.12 -0.46
CA VAL A 75 -7.48 2.03 -0.76
C VAL A 75 -8.31 2.63 0.38
N GLY A 76 -9.32 3.41 0.00
CA GLY A 76 -10.16 4.20 0.89
C GLY A 76 -11.15 5.05 0.10
N ARG A 77 -12.10 5.76 0.71
CA ARG A 77 -12.27 6.02 2.16
C ARG A 77 -12.65 4.80 2.99
N VAL A 78 -13.33 3.81 2.40
CA VAL A 78 -13.64 2.54 3.05
C VAL A 78 -13.10 1.41 2.17
N ALA A 79 -12.07 0.74 2.65
CA ALA A 79 -11.53 -0.46 2.06
C ALA A 79 -12.55 -1.62 2.12
N ASN A 80 -12.45 -2.53 1.15
CA ASN A 80 -13.37 -3.65 0.96
C ASN A 80 -14.79 -3.19 0.58
N ARG A 81 -15.79 -4.06 0.78
CA ARG A 81 -17.13 -3.91 0.23
C ARG A 81 -18.09 -3.23 1.21
N ILE A 82 -18.91 -2.34 0.68
CA ILE A 82 -20.14 -1.86 1.32
C ILE A 82 -21.32 -2.47 0.54
N ALA A 83 -22.10 -3.29 1.25
CA ALA A 83 -23.23 -4.00 0.66
C ALA A 83 -24.21 -3.02 -0.01
N LYS A 84 -24.59 -3.29 -1.25
CA LYS A 84 -25.49 -2.42 -2.04
C LYS A 84 -24.99 -0.98 -2.25
N GLY A 85 -23.74 -0.68 -1.86
CA GLY A 85 -23.23 0.68 -1.76
C GLY A 85 -23.99 1.55 -0.74
N ARG A 86 -24.71 0.95 0.21
CA ARG A 86 -25.56 1.68 1.16
C ARG A 86 -25.05 1.57 2.58
N PHE A 87 -25.12 2.68 3.29
CA PHE A 87 -24.85 2.72 4.72
C PHE A 87 -25.62 3.85 5.38
N VAL A 88 -25.81 3.74 6.70
CA VAL A 88 -26.50 4.75 7.50
C VAL A 88 -25.50 5.36 8.49
N VAL A 89 -25.46 6.68 8.56
CA VAL A 89 -24.73 7.43 9.59
C VAL A 89 -25.69 8.44 10.18
N GLU A 90 -25.80 8.45 11.51
CA GLU A 90 -26.65 9.40 12.24
C GLU A 90 -28.11 9.39 11.74
N GLY A 91 -28.63 8.19 11.45
CA GLY A 91 -29.99 8.00 10.95
C GLY A 91 -30.22 8.40 9.49
N LYS A 92 -29.22 8.94 8.80
CA LYS A 92 -29.30 9.30 7.37
C LYS A 92 -28.71 8.20 6.50
N GLU A 93 -29.47 7.78 5.49
CA GLU A 93 -29.01 6.84 4.46
C GLU A 93 -28.13 7.56 3.42
N TYR A 94 -27.03 6.90 3.05
CA TYR A 94 -26.12 7.33 2.00
C TYR A 94 -25.99 6.23 0.94
N GLN A 95 -26.01 6.62 -0.33
CA GLN A 95 -25.77 5.75 -1.47
C GLN A 95 -24.42 6.10 -2.10
N LEU A 96 -23.58 5.09 -2.29
CA LEU A 96 -22.32 5.14 -3.00
C LEU A 96 -22.47 4.56 -4.41
N ASP A 97 -21.55 4.90 -5.29
CA ASP A 97 -21.42 4.24 -6.59
C ASP A 97 -21.12 2.74 -6.40
N THR A 98 -21.83 1.90 -7.14
CA THR A 98 -21.66 0.44 -7.11
C THR A 98 -20.71 -0.01 -8.21
N ASN A 99 -19.42 -0.08 -7.87
CA ASN A 99 -18.35 -0.46 -8.79
C ASN A 99 -17.96 -1.95 -8.72
N ASN A 100 -18.64 -2.77 -7.92
CA ASN A 100 -18.41 -4.21 -7.83
C ASN A 100 -19.73 -4.98 -7.70
N GLY A 101 -20.36 -5.26 -8.84
CA GLY A 101 -21.70 -5.87 -8.87
C GLY A 101 -22.71 -4.96 -8.15
N PRO A 102 -23.50 -5.49 -7.20
CA PRO A 102 -24.40 -4.63 -6.44
C PRO A 102 -23.67 -3.76 -5.39
N ASN A 103 -22.37 -3.95 -5.14
CA ASN A 103 -21.68 -3.36 -4.00
C ASN A 103 -20.78 -2.18 -4.40
N ALA A 104 -20.47 -1.32 -3.43
CA ALA A 104 -19.33 -0.41 -3.53
C ALA A 104 -18.09 -1.14 -2.99
N LEU A 105 -16.94 -0.96 -3.63
CA LEU A 105 -15.67 -1.61 -3.32
C LEU A 105 -14.54 -0.57 -3.28
N HIS A 106 -13.73 -0.64 -2.21
CA HIS A 106 -12.48 0.14 -2.07
C HIS A 106 -12.65 1.65 -2.30
N GLY A 107 -13.76 2.21 -1.81
CA GLY A 107 -14.07 3.64 -1.93
C GLY A 107 -14.79 4.07 -3.21
N GLY A 108 -15.15 3.13 -4.09
CA GLY A 108 -15.96 3.41 -5.29
C GLY A 108 -15.15 3.80 -6.52
N LEU A 109 -15.80 4.49 -7.47
CA LEU A 109 -15.20 4.86 -8.77
C LEU A 109 -14.04 5.87 -8.66
N ARG A 110 -14.06 6.69 -7.59
CA ARG A 110 -13.02 7.69 -7.29
C ARG A 110 -12.48 7.50 -5.88
N GLY A 111 -12.06 6.27 -5.58
CA GLY A 111 -11.38 5.93 -4.33
C GLY A 111 -9.98 6.54 -4.24
N PHE A 112 -9.35 6.45 -3.07
CA PHE A 112 -8.02 7.03 -2.81
C PHE A 112 -6.92 6.49 -3.71
N SER A 113 -7.09 5.29 -4.26
CA SER A 113 -6.15 4.66 -5.19
C SER A 113 -6.07 5.34 -6.55
N GLN A 114 -7.06 6.16 -6.91
CA GLN A 114 -7.23 6.75 -8.26
C GLN A 114 -6.91 8.25 -8.30
N VAL A 115 -6.45 8.83 -7.21
CA VAL A 115 -6.13 10.26 -7.12
C VAL A 115 -4.77 10.46 -6.47
N PRO A 116 -4.07 11.56 -6.77
CA PRO A 116 -2.88 11.95 -6.00
C PRO A 116 -3.21 12.05 -4.51
N GLN A 117 -2.33 11.53 -3.66
CA GLN A 117 -2.43 11.59 -2.21
C GLN A 117 -1.19 12.29 -1.65
N GLU A 118 -1.36 13.02 -0.56
CA GLU A 118 -0.23 13.40 0.28
C GLU A 118 0.24 12.16 1.02
N VAL A 119 1.52 11.79 0.85
CA VAL A 119 2.07 10.55 1.42
C VAL A 119 3.16 10.91 2.40
N LEU A 120 3.01 10.46 3.64
CA LEU A 120 4.09 10.43 4.63
C LEU A 120 4.57 8.99 4.76
N LEU A 121 5.83 8.75 4.39
CA LEU A 121 6.46 7.43 4.44
C LEU A 121 7.59 7.44 5.45
N PHE A 122 7.63 6.40 6.28
CA PHE A 122 8.69 6.22 7.26
C PHE A 122 9.46 4.94 6.93
N LEU A 123 10.76 5.07 6.64
CA LEU A 123 11.69 3.95 6.54
C LEU A 123 12.67 4.01 7.70
N SER A 124 12.72 2.95 8.50
CA SER A 124 13.65 2.83 9.63
C SER A 124 14.75 1.82 9.32
N THR A 125 15.99 2.15 9.74
CA THR A 125 17.15 1.26 9.64
C THR A 125 17.80 1.06 11.00
N TYR A 126 18.59 0.00 11.12
CA TYR A 126 19.26 -0.44 12.36
C TYR A 126 20.02 0.68 13.10
N ASP A 127 20.56 1.66 12.37
CA ASP A 127 21.48 2.67 12.90
C ASP A 127 20.80 4.02 13.14
N GLY A 128 19.94 4.13 14.17
CA GLY A 128 19.73 5.31 15.03
C GLY A 128 19.51 6.73 14.47
N GLU A 129 19.55 6.98 13.16
CA GLU A 129 19.51 8.33 12.58
C GLU A 129 18.14 8.64 11.99
N LEU A 130 17.60 9.79 12.38
CA LEU A 130 16.26 10.28 12.07
C LEU A 130 16.32 11.29 10.91
N GLN A 131 15.43 11.14 9.92
CA GLN A 131 15.03 12.26 9.07
C GLN A 131 13.49 12.36 9.08
N GLU A 132 13.01 13.47 9.64
CA GLU A 132 11.59 13.83 9.70
C GLU A 132 11.17 14.53 8.41
N ILE A 133 9.96 14.24 7.92
CA ILE A 133 9.23 15.12 7.02
C ILE A 133 7.81 15.28 7.57
N GLY A 134 7.40 16.52 7.88
CA GLY A 134 6.00 16.90 8.11
C GLY A 134 5.43 16.68 9.52
N LYS A 135 4.80 17.73 10.07
CA LYS A 135 4.53 18.01 11.50
C LYS A 135 3.78 16.96 12.33
N GLU A 136 4.35 16.77 13.53
CA GLU A 136 3.83 16.26 14.81
C GLU A 136 3.45 14.78 14.94
N GLY A 137 4.30 14.03 15.65
CA GLY A 137 3.94 12.86 16.46
C GLY A 137 4.97 11.72 16.45
N LYS A 138 5.64 11.51 17.60
CA LYS A 138 6.72 10.55 17.94
C LYS A 138 6.49 9.07 17.56
N GLN A 139 7.59 8.33 17.34
CA GLN A 139 7.65 6.88 17.03
C GLN A 139 8.72 6.13 17.86
N SER A 140 8.61 4.78 17.89
CA SER A 140 9.49 3.80 18.58
C SER A 140 10.00 2.69 17.60
N PHE A 141 11.14 2.05 17.92
CA PHE A 141 12.05 1.33 17.00
C PHE A 141 11.93 -0.20 16.95
N TRP A 142 12.09 -0.86 15.76
CA TRP A 142 12.64 -2.25 15.57
C TRP A 142 13.00 -2.58 14.07
N GLY A 143 14.29 -2.75 13.69
CA GLY A 143 14.76 -3.46 12.47
C GLY A 143 14.61 -2.75 11.09
N GLU A 144 14.89 -3.47 9.97
CA GLU A 144 14.56 -3.01 8.60
C GLU A 144 13.07 -3.20 8.31
N THR A 145 12.28 -2.23 8.76
CA THR A 145 10.82 -2.28 8.73
C THR A 145 10.29 -1.11 7.90
N LEU A 146 9.42 -1.42 6.93
CA LEU A 146 8.57 -0.43 6.29
C LEU A 146 7.28 -0.29 7.10
N THR A 147 6.99 0.93 7.55
CA THR A 147 5.79 1.25 8.32
C THR A 147 4.92 2.23 7.53
N ALA A 148 3.64 1.91 7.41
CA ALA A 148 2.63 2.79 6.84
C ALA A 148 1.67 3.24 7.95
N ASP A 149 1.69 4.53 8.28
CA ASP A 149 0.81 5.14 9.27
C ASP A 149 -0.32 5.91 8.56
N TYR A 150 -1.57 5.51 8.82
CA TYR A 150 -2.74 6.19 8.27
C TYR A 150 -3.33 7.14 9.30
N ARG A 151 -3.40 8.42 8.95
CA ARG A 151 -4.08 9.45 9.75
C ARG A 151 -5.16 10.11 8.92
N ALA A 152 -6.33 10.29 9.51
CA ALA A 152 -7.44 10.96 8.86
C ALA A 152 -8.22 11.80 9.87
N ARG A 153 -8.72 12.95 9.39
CA ARG A 153 -9.59 13.84 10.14
C ARG A 153 -10.81 14.15 9.29
N SER A 154 -11.98 14.14 9.90
CA SER A 154 -13.24 14.51 9.26
C SER A 154 -13.93 15.61 10.04
N THR A 155 -14.66 16.47 9.34
CA THR A 155 -15.53 17.51 9.93
C THR A 155 -16.95 17.00 10.19
N ARG A 156 -17.27 15.79 9.72
CA ARG A 156 -18.56 15.11 9.92
C ARG A 156 -18.35 13.64 10.23
N THR A 157 -19.27 13.03 10.96
CA THR A 157 -19.27 11.58 11.20
C THR A 157 -19.28 10.84 9.86
N THR A 158 -18.31 9.96 9.66
CA THR A 158 -18.15 9.19 8.41
C THR A 158 -17.40 7.90 8.69
N PRO A 159 -17.72 6.79 8.01
CA PRO A 159 -16.87 5.62 8.03
C PRO A 159 -15.51 5.92 7.38
N ILE A 160 -14.44 5.37 7.97
CA ILE A 160 -13.10 5.39 7.39
C ILE A 160 -12.34 4.09 7.66
N ASN A 161 -11.92 3.39 6.60
CA ASN A 161 -11.13 2.17 6.66
C ASN A 161 -10.06 2.26 5.58
N LEU A 162 -8.82 2.48 5.99
CA LEU A 162 -7.69 2.65 5.07
C LEU A 162 -6.78 1.42 5.15
N THR A 163 -6.24 1.00 4.03
CA THR A 163 -5.22 -0.05 3.96
C THR A 163 -4.40 0.09 2.70
N ASN A 164 -3.26 -0.60 2.61
CA ASN A 164 -2.46 -0.71 1.40
C ASN A 164 -2.70 -2.06 0.74
N HIS A 165 -2.86 -2.05 -0.57
CA HIS A 165 -3.24 -3.22 -1.36
C HIS A 165 -2.05 -3.82 -2.13
N SER A 166 -0.86 -3.80 -1.52
CA SER A 166 0.33 -4.48 -2.03
C SER A 166 0.13 -5.99 -2.06
N TYR A 167 0.47 -6.59 -3.20
CA TYR A 167 0.51 -8.04 -3.36
C TYR A 167 1.96 -8.48 -3.26
N PHE A 168 2.27 -9.27 -2.25
CA PHE A 168 3.62 -9.72 -1.98
C PHE A 168 3.92 -11.06 -2.64
N ASN A 169 5.08 -11.16 -3.26
CA ASN A 169 5.72 -12.41 -3.58
C ASN A 169 7.16 -12.43 -3.02
N LEU A 170 7.30 -12.92 -1.80
CA LEU A 170 8.56 -12.93 -1.03
C LEU A 170 9.66 -13.81 -1.62
N ALA A 171 9.34 -14.58 -2.65
CA ALA A 171 10.26 -15.47 -3.30
C ALA A 171 10.61 -14.97 -4.72
N GLY A 172 10.36 -13.68 -4.97
CA GLY A 172 10.30 -13.11 -6.31
C GLY A 172 9.04 -13.59 -7.04
N GLN A 173 8.64 -12.94 -8.14
CA GLN A 173 7.34 -13.12 -8.82
C GLN A 173 6.95 -14.55 -9.27
N VAL A 174 7.73 -15.58 -8.97
CA VAL A 174 7.65 -16.93 -9.58
C VAL A 174 7.54 -18.06 -8.56
N ARG A 175 7.34 -17.79 -7.26
CA ARG A 175 7.43 -18.84 -6.23
C ARG A 175 6.34 -18.82 -5.17
N ARG A 176 6.18 -19.97 -4.51
CA ARG A 176 5.21 -20.23 -3.44
C ARG A 176 5.75 -19.71 -2.11
N SER A 177 5.01 -18.85 -1.43
CA SER A 177 5.34 -18.33 -0.09
C SER A 177 4.68 -19.18 1.00
N GLU A 178 5.34 -19.28 2.15
CA GLU A 178 4.74 -19.82 3.38
C GLU A 178 3.96 -18.69 4.07
N LEU A 179 2.66 -18.88 4.28
CA LEU A 179 1.81 -17.93 4.99
C LEU A 179 1.59 -18.41 6.42
N ARG A 180 1.94 -17.55 7.39
CA ARG A 180 1.61 -17.75 8.80
C ARG A 180 0.72 -16.59 9.25
N GLY A 181 -0.54 -16.88 9.55
CA GLY A 181 -1.48 -15.91 10.10
C GLY A 181 -1.79 -16.25 11.55
N ASN A 182 -1.83 -15.25 12.42
CA ASN A 182 -2.39 -15.39 13.76
C ASN A 182 -3.76 -14.72 13.76
N ALA A 183 -4.82 -15.51 13.57
CA ALA A 183 -6.19 -15.02 13.55
C ALA A 183 -7.01 -15.78 14.60
N GLY A 184 -7.59 -15.06 15.56
CA GLY A 184 -8.50 -15.64 16.56
C GLY A 184 -9.87 -16.01 15.98
N SER A 185 -10.25 -15.43 14.84
CA SER A 185 -11.47 -15.75 14.10
C SER A 185 -11.35 -15.32 12.63
N LEU A 186 -12.05 -16.02 11.75
CA LEU A 186 -12.23 -15.67 10.35
C LEU A 186 -13.70 -15.28 10.14
N PHE A 187 -13.92 -14.17 9.44
CA PHE A 187 -15.28 -13.73 9.12
C PHE A 187 -15.75 -14.39 7.82
N PRO A 188 -16.94 -15.03 7.80
CA PRO A 188 -17.51 -15.52 6.56
C PRO A 188 -17.85 -14.32 5.65
N PRO A 189 -17.88 -14.52 4.32
CA PRO A 189 -18.30 -13.48 3.39
C PRO A 189 -19.65 -12.87 3.81
N GLY A 190 -19.69 -11.56 4.02
CA GLY A 190 -20.91 -10.84 4.44
C GLY A 190 -20.85 -10.07 5.76
N SER A 191 -19.74 -10.14 6.51
CA SER A 191 -19.52 -9.32 7.72
C SER A 191 -18.67 -8.07 7.41
N LEU A 192 -19.08 -6.89 7.88
CA LEU A 192 -18.27 -5.66 7.82
C LEU A 192 -17.29 -5.62 8.99
N LEU A 193 -16.00 -5.37 8.73
CA LEU A 193 -15.05 -4.98 9.77
C LEU A 193 -14.12 -3.84 9.32
N PHE A 194 -13.73 -3.03 10.30
CA PHE A 194 -12.84 -1.88 10.19
C PHE A 194 -11.50 -2.16 10.89
N PHE A 195 -10.43 -1.54 10.36
CA PHE A 195 -9.02 -1.47 10.78
C PHE A 195 -8.03 -2.42 10.09
N ALA A 196 -6.95 -1.81 9.56
CA ALA A 196 -5.68 -2.46 9.26
C ALA A 196 -4.52 -1.53 9.67
N LEU A 197 -3.71 -1.96 10.64
CA LEU A 197 -2.31 -1.52 10.78
C LEU A 197 -1.48 -2.45 9.91
N MET A 198 -0.60 -1.93 9.05
CA MET A 198 0.30 -2.75 8.23
C MET A 198 1.75 -2.49 8.66
N SER A 199 2.37 -3.50 9.27
CA SER A 199 3.80 -3.54 9.54
C SER A 199 4.38 -4.77 8.85
N LEU A 200 5.32 -4.56 7.92
CA LEU A 200 5.97 -5.64 7.19
C LEU A 200 7.41 -5.79 7.68
N ARG A 201 7.75 -7.00 8.16
CA ARG A 201 9.13 -7.41 8.43
C ARG A 201 9.54 -8.46 7.41
N CYS A 202 10.51 -8.14 6.55
CA CYS A 202 11.01 -9.10 5.55
C CYS A 202 12.01 -10.07 6.22
N ARG A 203 11.70 -11.38 6.21
CA ARG A 203 12.63 -12.49 6.53
C ARG A 203 12.40 -13.60 5.51
N THR A 204 13.26 -13.75 4.49
CA THR A 204 13.07 -14.77 3.45
C THR A 204 13.90 -16.03 3.74
N ASN A 205 13.37 -17.21 3.39
CA ASN A 205 13.98 -18.51 3.72
C ASN A 205 14.32 -19.40 2.51
N LEU A 206 14.21 -18.92 1.26
CA LEU A 206 14.20 -19.77 0.05
C LEU A 206 15.43 -19.61 -0.87
N PRO A 207 15.86 -20.66 -1.61
CA PRO A 207 17.05 -20.65 -2.51
C PRO A 207 16.77 -19.93 -3.86
N PRO A 208 17.76 -19.52 -4.67
CA PRO A 208 17.58 -18.76 -5.93
C PRO A 208 17.32 -19.66 -7.17
N LEU A 209 16.80 -19.08 -8.28
CA LEU A 209 16.56 -19.72 -9.60
C LEU A 209 16.96 -18.71 -10.69
N PRO A 210 17.30 -19.17 -11.92
CA PRO A 210 18.02 -18.36 -12.92
C PRO A 210 17.16 -17.40 -13.76
N HIS A 211 15.85 -17.24 -13.51
CA HIS A 211 14.99 -16.41 -14.36
C HIS A 211 14.20 -15.37 -13.56
N ARG A 212 14.48 -14.09 -13.82
CA ARG A 212 13.60 -12.95 -13.47
C ARG A 212 12.47 -12.92 -14.50
N LEU A 213 11.24 -13.19 -14.07
CA LEU A 213 10.07 -12.70 -14.79
C LEU A 213 9.82 -11.26 -14.33
N GLY A 214 9.64 -10.35 -15.30
CA GLY A 214 9.49 -8.91 -15.09
C GLY A 214 8.10 -8.51 -14.62
N ARG A 215 7.94 -7.21 -14.32
CA ARG A 215 6.66 -6.60 -13.92
C ARG A 215 5.55 -6.91 -14.93
N ILE A 216 4.29 -6.79 -14.46
CA ILE A 216 3.08 -7.08 -15.24
C ILE A 216 2.98 -6.15 -16.44
#